data_AF-A0AAV4RTY1-F1
#
_entry.id   AF-A0AAV4RTY1-F1
#
_cell.length_a   1.000
_cell.length_b   1.000
_cell.length_c   1.000
_cell.angle_alpha   90.00
_cell.angle_beta   90.00
_cell.angle_gamma   90.00
#
_symmetry.space_group_name_H-M   'P 1'
#
loop_
_entity.id
_entity.type
_entity.pdbx_description
1 polymer ?
#
loop_
_entity_poly.entity_id
_entity_poly.type
_entity_poly.pdbx_seq_one_letter_code
_entity_poly.pdbx_strand_id
1 'polypeptide(L)'
;MCLVTRRPHDFKLCPFSHPFLASYKRASKVINETFLRKMPEKLNILPGGRWFPKHCSSWQRVAIIIPYRDRKEQLDIFLQNMHPFLQAQQLDYGIFVIEQ
;
A
#
# COMPACT_ATOMS: atom_id res chain seq x y z
N MET A 1 16.29 -12.38 -6.58
CA MET A 1 15.45 -13.50 -6.10
C MET A 1 14.16 -12.94 -5.54
N CYS A 2 13.05 -13.08 -6.28
CA CYS A 2 11.72 -12.76 -5.76
C CYS A 2 11.31 -13.89 -4.80
N LEU A 3 11.46 -13.65 -3.50
CA LEU A 3 10.82 -14.51 -2.51
C LEU A 3 9.31 -14.32 -2.66
N VAL A 4 8.68 -15.16 -3.48
CA VAL A 4 7.25 -15.44 -3.37
C VAL A 4 7.13 -16.14 -2.03
N THR A 5 6.95 -15.38 -0.96
CA THR A 5 6.61 -15.92 0.35
C THR A 5 5.24 -16.58 0.19
N ARG A 6 5.23 -17.87 -0.19
CA ARG A 6 4.07 -18.72 0.01
C ARG A 6 3.74 -18.60 1.49
N ARG A 7 2.62 -17.94 1.81
CA ARG A 7 2.16 -17.84 3.20
C ARG A 7 1.93 -19.27 3.74
N PRO A 8 2.25 -19.54 5.01
CA PRO A 8 1.86 -20.79 5.65
C PRO A 8 0.35 -20.97 5.51
N HIS A 9 -0.10 -22.21 5.28
CA HIS A 9 -1.52 -22.57 5.12
C HIS A 9 -2.40 -22.26 6.35
N ASP A 10 -1.80 -21.80 7.45
CA ASP A 10 -2.40 -21.70 8.78
C ASP A 10 -3.00 -20.33 9.15
N PHE A 11 -2.84 -19.28 8.32
CA PHE A 11 -3.43 -17.97 8.63
C PHE A 11 -4.90 -17.89 8.20
N LYS A 12 -5.79 -17.58 9.16
CA LYS A 12 -7.19 -17.22 8.89
C LYS A 12 -7.25 -16.01 7.94
N LEU A 13 -8.28 -16.00 7.08
CA LEU A 13 -8.54 -14.86 6.19
C LEU A 13 -8.80 -13.60 7.01
N CYS A 14 -8.36 -12.45 6.47
CA CYS A 14 -8.63 -11.17 7.08
C CYS A 14 -10.15 -10.92 7.19
N PRO A 15 -10.64 -10.23 8.21
CA PRO A 15 -12.07 -9.92 8.30
C PRO A 15 -12.52 -9.05 7.11
N PHE A 16 -13.64 -9.42 6.47
CA PHE A 16 -14.20 -8.67 5.33
C PHE A 16 -14.59 -7.23 5.69
N SER A 17 -15.15 -7.06 6.89
CA SER A 17 -15.36 -5.74 7.49
C SER A 17 -14.24 -5.49 8.47
N HIS A 18 -13.39 -4.50 8.19
CA HIS A 18 -12.61 -3.93 9.27
C HIS A 18 -13.63 -3.27 10.22
N PRO A 19 -13.68 -3.62 11.52
CA PRO A 19 -14.63 -2.99 12.47
C PRO A 19 -14.47 -1.47 12.57
N PHE A 20 -13.38 -0.93 12.02
CA PHE A 20 -13.07 0.47 11.84
C PHE A 20 -12.79 0.77 10.37
N LEU A 21 -13.71 0.42 9.46
CA LEU A 21 -13.68 0.88 8.06
C LEU A 21 -13.25 2.35 8.09
N ALA A 22 -12.03 2.61 7.63
CA ALA A 22 -11.34 3.85 7.94
C ALA A 22 -12.27 4.99 7.54
N SER A 23 -12.72 5.76 8.54
CA SER A 23 -13.66 6.85 8.33
C SER A 23 -13.21 7.66 7.13
N TYR A 24 -14.15 8.05 6.27
CA TYR A 24 -13.85 8.73 5.01
C TYR A 24 -12.76 9.79 5.23
N LYS A 25 -11.58 9.53 4.69
CA LYS A 25 -10.43 10.43 4.82
C LYS A 25 -10.31 11.22 3.53
N ARG A 26 -10.50 12.54 3.63
CA ARG A 26 -10.26 13.44 2.50
C ARG A 26 -8.81 13.33 2.06
N ALA A 27 -8.58 13.10 0.78
CA ALA A 27 -7.24 13.04 0.21
C ALA A 27 -6.52 14.37 0.42
N SER A 28 -5.29 14.31 0.93
CA SER A 28 -4.43 15.49 1.01
C SER A 28 -3.91 15.83 -0.37
N LYS A 29 -4.16 17.05 -0.84
CA LYS A 29 -3.58 17.60 -2.08
C LYS A 29 -2.21 18.23 -1.86
N VAL A 30 -1.82 18.46 -0.61
CA VAL A 30 -0.54 19.06 -0.26
C VAL A 30 0.47 17.95 0.04
N ILE A 31 1.66 18.07 -0.54
CA ILE A 31 2.77 17.16 -0.29
C ILE A 31 3.29 17.38 1.13
N ASN A 32 3.35 16.31 1.91
CA ASN A 32 4.07 16.32 3.18
C ASN A 32 5.40 15.58 3.01
N GLU A 33 6.45 16.32 2.67
CA GLU A 33 7.78 15.75 2.41
C GLU A 33 8.33 14.96 3.60
N THR A 34 8.11 15.46 4.82
CA THR A 34 8.59 14.77 6.04
C THR A 34 7.90 13.42 6.23
N PHE A 35 6.60 13.35 5.91
CA PHE A 35 5.85 12.12 5.94
C PHE A 35 6.29 11.19 4.82
N LEU A 36 6.42 11.66 3.58
CA LEU A 36 6.87 10.87 2.44
C LEU A 36 8.21 10.17 2.71
N ARG A 37 9.19 10.91 3.24
CA ARG A 37 10.52 10.37 3.58
C ARG A 37 10.46 9.26 4.64
N LYS A 38 9.60 9.42 5.65
CA LYS A 38 9.45 8.47 6.77
C LYS A 38 8.38 7.40 6.53
N MET A 39 7.63 7.48 5.42
CA MET A 39 6.50 6.62 5.15
C MET A 39 6.85 5.14 5.11
N PRO A 40 7.97 4.71 4.47
CA PRO A 40 8.29 3.29 4.38
C PRO A 40 8.49 2.64 5.75
N GLU A 41 9.21 3.32 6.64
CA GLU A 41 9.44 2.86 8.01
C GLU A 41 8.14 2.88 8.82
N LYS A 42 7.43 4.02 8.79
CA LYS A 42 6.20 4.23 9.57
C LYS A 42 5.08 3.26 9.21
N LEU A 43 4.96 2.92 7.93
CA LEU A 43 3.91 2.04 7.41
C LEU A 43 4.39 0.60 7.16
N ASN A 44 5.64 0.26 7.52
CA ASN A 44 6.26 -1.03 7.26
C ASN A 44 6.18 -1.46 5.77
N ILE A 45 6.36 -0.52 4.85
CA ILE A 45 6.38 -0.80 3.41
C ILE A 45 7.71 -1.46 3.07
N LEU A 46 7.64 -2.59 2.38
CA LEU A 46 8.80 -3.34 1.92
C LEU A 46 9.41 -2.67 0.68
N PRO A 47 10.71 -2.92 0.40
CA PRO A 47 11.35 -2.45 -0.82
C PRO A 47 10.52 -2.78 -2.07
N GLY A 48 10.47 -1.84 -3.01
CA GLY A 48 9.65 -1.95 -4.22
C GLY A 48 8.16 -1.63 -4.01
N GLY A 49 7.80 -0.94 -2.92
CA GLY A 49 6.43 -0.45 -2.71
C GLY A 49 5.42 -1.55 -2.37
N ARG A 50 5.87 -2.62 -1.72
CA ARG A 50 5.04 -3.79 -1.38
C ARG A 50 4.59 -3.77 0.08
N TRP A 51 3.40 -4.28 0.34
CA TRP A 51 2.91 -4.49 1.70
C TRP A 51 1.88 -5.62 1.74
N PHE A 52 1.84 -6.33 2.86
CA PHE A 52 0.81 -7.34 3.15
C PHE A 52 0.53 -7.40 4.66
N PRO A 53 -0.68 -7.81 5.08
CA PRO A 53 -1.01 -7.97 6.50
C PRO A 53 -0.19 -9.08 7.16
N LYS A 54 0.38 -8.82 8.34
CA LYS A 54 1.23 -9.77 9.08
C LYS A 54 0.44 -10.80 9.90
N HIS A 55 -0.81 -10.50 10.26
CA HIS A 55 -1.59 -11.28 11.22
C HIS A 55 -2.77 -12.05 10.60
N CYS A 56 -3.05 -11.84 9.32
CA CYS A 56 -4.13 -12.51 8.61
C CYS A 56 -3.78 -12.66 7.13
N SER A 57 -4.49 -13.56 6.46
CA SER A 57 -4.34 -13.77 5.04
C SER A 57 -5.28 -12.83 4.27
N SER A 58 -4.73 -11.86 3.52
CA SER A 58 -5.54 -11.00 2.64
C SER A 58 -6.31 -11.82 1.60
N TRP A 59 -7.54 -11.40 1.31
CA TRP A 59 -8.41 -11.95 0.27
C TRP A 59 -7.88 -11.73 -1.14
N GLN A 60 -7.16 -10.63 -1.35
CA GLN A 60 -6.76 -10.18 -2.68
C GLN A 60 -5.26 -9.90 -2.71
N ARG A 61 -4.63 -10.27 -3.84
CA ARG A 61 -3.27 -9.88 -4.19
C ARG A 61 -3.34 -8.94 -5.37
N VAL A 62 -2.91 -7.69 -5.19
CA VAL A 62 -3.18 -6.60 -6.12
C VAL A 62 -1.87 -5.99 -6.63
N ALA A 63 -1.68 -5.99 -7.95
CA ALA A 63 -0.64 -5.20 -8.60
C ALA A 63 -1.25 -3.87 -9.07
N ILE A 64 -0.77 -2.76 -8.54
CA ILE A 64 -1.24 -1.42 -8.91
C ILE A 64 -0.23 -0.86 -9.90
N ILE A 65 -0.63 -0.78 -11.18
CA ILE A 65 0.24 -0.31 -12.25
C ILE A 65 -0.08 1.16 -12.51
N ILE A 66 0.92 2.02 -12.38
CA ILE A 66 0.81 3.47 -12.58
C ILE A 66 1.62 3.82 -13.81
N PRO A 67 0.99 4.14 -14.96
CA PRO A 67 1.69 4.78 -16.05
C PRO A 67 2.14 6.16 -15.59
N TYR A 68 3.41 6.48 -15.80
CA TYR A 68 4.03 7.68 -15.28
C TYR A 68 4.91 8.33 -16.36
N ARG A 69 4.85 9.67 -16.41
CA ARG A 69 5.72 10.52 -17.24
C ARG A 69 5.81 11.88 -16.60
N ASP A 70 6.99 12.30 -16.14
CA ASP A 70 7.29 13.66 -15.63
C ASP A 70 6.27 14.25 -14.61
N ARG A 71 5.66 13.42 -13.76
CA ARG A 71 4.58 13.82 -12.84
C ARG A 71 4.90 13.54 -11.37
N LYS A 72 6.10 13.93 -10.94
CA LYS A 72 6.64 13.61 -9.60
C LYS A 72 5.73 14.08 -8.48
N GLU A 73 5.19 15.29 -8.59
CA GLU A 73 4.30 15.87 -7.59
C GLU A 73 3.02 15.03 -7.42
N GLN A 74 2.39 14.61 -8.52
CA GLN A 74 1.18 13.80 -8.49
C GLN A 74 1.45 12.39 -7.97
N LEU A 75 2.61 11.82 -8.31
CA LEU A 75 3.03 10.53 -7.76
C LEU A 75 3.24 10.61 -6.25
N ASP A 76 3.85 11.68 -5.75
CA ASP A 76 4.05 11.88 -4.32
C ASP A 76 2.71 12.03 -3.58
N ILE A 77 1.79 12.83 -4.13
CA ILE A 77 0.42 12.94 -3.62
C ILE A 77 -0.29 11.59 -3.65
N PHE A 78 -0.12 10.80 -4.72
CA PHE A 78 -0.69 9.47 -4.81
C PHE A 78 -0.15 8.55 -3.70
N LEU A 79 1.17 8.42 -3.59
CA LEU A 79 1.81 7.50 -2.64
C LEU A 79 1.44 7.82 -1.19
N GLN A 80 1.46 9.10 -0.79
CA GLN A 80 1.12 9.49 0.59
C GLN A 80 -0.32 9.18 0.99
N ASN A 81 -1.26 9.18 0.04
CA ASN A 81 -2.66 8.91 0.30
C ASN A 81 -2.97 7.41 0.16
N MET A 82 -2.40 6.76 -0.86
CA MET A 82 -2.78 5.40 -1.24
C MET A 82 -2.18 4.33 -0.34
N HIS A 83 -0.94 4.50 0.13
CA HIS A 83 -0.37 3.50 1.04
C HIS A 83 -1.22 3.29 2.31
N PRO A 84 -1.61 4.33 3.07
CA PRO A 84 -2.52 4.17 4.21
C PRO A 84 -3.90 3.60 3.82
N PHE A 85 -4.44 4.03 2.68
CA PHE A 85 -5.75 3.59 2.20
C PHE A 85 -5.78 2.08 1.91
N LEU A 86 -4.78 1.59 1.18
CA LEU A 86 -4.66 0.17 0.79
C LEU A 86 -4.36 -0.73 2.00
N GLN A 87 -3.57 -0.22 2.97
CA GLN A 87 -3.29 -0.94 4.22
C GLN A 87 -4.54 -1.09 5.09
N ALA A 88 -5.39 -0.06 5.16
CA ALA A 88 -6.65 -0.11 5.89
C ALA A 88 -7.63 -1.15 5.31
N GLN A 89 -7.48 -1.50 4.03
CA GLN A 89 -8.24 -2.57 3.37
C GLN A 89 -7.62 -3.95 3.55
N GLN A 90 -6.49 -4.06 4.26
CA GLN A 90 -5.78 -5.32 4.50
C GLN A 90 -5.40 -6.07 3.20
N LEU A 91 -5.07 -5.32 2.14
CA LEU A 91 -4.65 -5.88 0.85
C LEU A 91 -3.20 -6.38 0.89
N ASP A 92 -2.91 -7.46 0.16
CA ASP A 92 -1.54 -7.76 -0.25
C ASP A 92 -1.29 -7.05 -1.58
N TYR A 93 -0.50 -5.97 -1.58
CA TYR A 93 -0.35 -5.14 -2.77
C TYR A 93 1.11 -4.77 -3.07
N GLY A 94 1.34 -4.45 -4.34
CA GLY A 94 2.55 -3.80 -4.82
C GLY A 94 2.22 -2.68 -5.79
N ILE A 95 2.90 -1.54 -5.65
CA ILE A 95 2.78 -0.40 -6.55
C ILE A 95 3.93 -0.43 -7.56
N PHE A 96 3.59 -0.41 -8.84
CA PHE A 96 4.52 -0.46 -9.97
C PHE A 96 4.38 0.82 -10.78
N VAL A 97 5.37 1.69 -10.68
CA VAL A 97 5.45 2.92 -11.48
C VAL A 97 6.17 2.57 -12.78
N ILE A 98 5.47 2.70 -13.90
CA ILE A 98 6.00 2.41 -15.24
C ILE A 98 6.28 3.75 -15.91
N GLU A 99 7.56 4.12 -15.95
CA GLU A 99 8.04 5.27 -16.70
C GLU A 99 7.92 5.01 -18.20
N GLN A 100 7.54 6.04 -18.95
CA GLN A 100 7.43 5.98 -20.41
C GLN A 100 8.72 6.37 -21.12
#